data_AF-A0A1G2CY69-F1
#
_entry.id   AF-A0A1G2CY69-F1
#
_cell.length_a   1.000
_cell.length_b   1.000
_cell.length_c   1.000
_cell.angle_alpha   90.00
_cell.angle_beta   90.00
_cell.angle_gamma   90.00
#
_symmetry.space_group_name_H-M   'P 1'
#
loop_
_entity.id
_entity.type
_entity.pdbx_description
1 polymer ?
#
loop_
_entity_poly.entity_id
_entity_poly.type
_entity_poly.pdbx_seq_one_letter_code
_entity_poly.pdbx_strand_id
1 'polypeptide(L)'
;MVSTEKLAPGSIVGIFFEKEQSMQTDKTDSASATPEQLAMLTGEFALALAKAKPSAALMQHLLRSRVATRKMIIAALSTQGRISHTIDPRLVQCQKLWEKLGVVLDCMDNLVMPEIPSGWRGIAIIPPLTNEALLALCKKHFPIWSKRDGLDNILREQNRPRCTYVVVHRGGMEPDKEHRNKSHDDAVNEGLYFLTLKERICIELLHFIKTGKHFDVKGTMTVTSSLTMGGDAFNVYWSSHIQTFIVDGCRTVTSYSTNGLRQAVFFGLKPYR
;
A
#
# COMPACT_ATOMS: atom_id res chain seq x y z
N MET A 1 31.43 -27.72 78.05
CA MET A 1 32.43 -28.05 77.02
C MET A 1 32.91 -26.77 76.39
N VAL A 2 34.21 -26.55 76.46
CA VAL A 2 34.97 -25.42 75.95
C VAL A 2 35.07 -25.52 74.42
N SER A 3 34.88 -24.40 73.71
CA SER A 3 35.75 -23.85 72.64
C SER A 3 34.99 -22.68 71.97
N THR A 4 35.27 -21.39 72.19
CA THR A 4 36.35 -20.54 71.57
C THR A 4 36.47 -20.80 70.08
N GLU A 5 36.39 -19.88 69.13
CA GLU A 5 36.87 -18.50 68.94
C GLU A 5 36.32 -18.07 67.54
N LYS A 6 36.15 -16.82 67.10
CA LYS A 6 37.03 -15.65 67.17
C LYS A 6 36.31 -14.39 66.66
N LEU A 7 36.70 -13.24 67.22
CA LEU A 7 36.24 -11.87 66.99
C LEU A 7 36.94 -11.14 65.81
N ALA A 8 36.18 -10.20 65.19
CA ALA A 8 36.47 -8.78 64.82
C ALA A 8 37.74 -8.45 63.96
N PRO A 9 38.02 -7.20 63.50
CA PRO A 9 37.42 -5.85 63.66
C PRO A 9 37.27 -5.07 62.31
N GLY A 10 36.85 -3.80 62.16
CA GLY A 10 36.50 -2.68 63.04
C GLY A 10 36.26 -1.37 62.23
N SER A 11 35.88 -0.32 62.97
CA SER A 11 36.07 1.14 62.71
C SER A 11 35.25 1.79 61.56
N ILE A 12 34.19 2.59 61.79
CA ILE A 12 33.99 3.89 62.49
C ILE A 12 34.65 5.11 61.77
N VAL A 13 33.78 6.13 61.56
CA VAL A 13 33.98 7.60 61.41
C VAL A 13 34.14 8.16 59.99
N GLY A 14 33.30 9.14 59.65
CA GLY A 14 33.63 10.14 58.63
C GLY A 14 32.45 10.95 58.08
N ILE A 15 31.89 11.84 58.90
CA ILE A 15 30.96 12.92 58.51
C ILE A 15 31.61 13.81 57.44
N PHE A 16 30.88 14.25 56.39
CA PHE A 16 30.93 15.63 55.88
C PHE A 16 29.77 15.92 54.90
N PHE A 17 29.16 17.09 55.09
CA PHE A 17 28.01 17.68 54.39
C PHE A 17 28.41 18.35 53.06
N GLU A 18 27.38 18.76 52.31
CA GLU A 18 27.37 19.62 51.10
C GLU A 18 27.64 18.88 49.78
N LYS A 19 26.81 19.00 48.74
CA LYS A 19 26.21 20.22 48.21
C LYS A 19 25.01 19.87 47.32
N GLU A 20 23.96 20.70 47.37
CA GLU A 20 23.00 20.79 46.27
C GLU A 20 23.74 21.02 44.94
N GLN A 21 23.56 20.11 43.99
CA GLN A 21 23.68 20.44 42.57
C GLN A 21 22.29 20.38 41.97
N SER A 22 21.63 21.55 42.03
CA SER A 22 20.94 22.18 40.91
C SER A 22 20.77 21.27 39.69
N MET A 23 19.53 20.88 39.41
CA MET A 23 19.06 20.46 38.09
C MET A 23 19.45 21.51 37.06
N GLN A 24 20.62 21.33 36.46
CA GLN A 24 21.05 22.04 35.28
C GLN A 24 20.26 21.43 34.12
N THR A 25 19.15 22.08 33.77
CA THR A 25 18.51 21.87 32.47
C THR A 25 19.53 22.29 31.42
N ASP A 26 20.28 21.30 30.93
CA ASP A 26 21.33 21.52 29.97
C ASP A 26 20.69 22.08 28.69
N LYS A 27 21.10 23.30 28.33
CA LYS A 27 20.60 24.11 27.21
C LYS A 27 21.03 23.57 25.84
N THR A 28 21.15 22.25 25.69
CA THR A 28 21.67 21.59 24.49
C THR A 28 20.59 21.02 23.57
N ASP A 29 19.30 21.07 23.98
CA ASP A 29 18.19 20.48 23.22
C ASP A 29 17.53 21.40 22.16
N SER A 30 17.99 22.64 21.99
CA SER A 30 17.33 23.60 21.08
C SER A 30 17.90 23.66 19.65
N ALA A 31 18.94 22.89 19.34
CA ALA A 31 19.53 22.91 18.00
C ALA A 31 18.69 22.05 17.03
N SER A 32 18.18 22.68 15.97
CA SER A 32 17.50 21.99 14.87
C SER A 32 18.46 21.08 14.10
N ALA A 33 17.95 19.97 13.58
CA ALA A 33 18.69 19.07 12.68
C ALA A 33 19.41 19.83 11.55
N THR A 34 20.65 19.42 11.23
CA THR A 34 21.41 20.07 10.15
C THR A 34 20.87 19.63 8.78
N PRO A 35 21.03 20.47 7.73
CA PRO A 35 20.63 20.11 6.36
C PRO A 35 21.22 18.79 5.87
N GLU A 36 22.45 18.47 6.27
CA GLU A 36 23.15 17.23 5.92
C GLU A 36 22.51 16.00 6.57
N GLN A 37 22.04 16.13 7.82
CA GLN A 37 21.32 15.08 8.53
C GLN A 37 19.92 14.82 7.93
N LEU A 38 19.28 15.87 7.40
CA LEU A 38 18.01 15.76 6.69
C LEU A 38 18.19 15.17 5.28
N ALA A 39 19.31 15.46 4.61
CA ALA A 39 19.63 14.97 3.27
C ALA A 39 19.91 13.46 3.22
N MET A 40 20.29 12.83 4.35
CA MET A 40 20.45 11.36 4.43
C MET A 40 19.11 10.60 4.47
N LEU A 41 17.99 11.30 4.70
CA LEU A 41 16.64 10.73 4.68
C LEU A 41 16.00 11.05 3.31
N THR A 42 15.86 10.08 2.42
CA THR A 42 15.37 10.37 1.06
C THR A 42 13.84 10.40 0.97
N GLY A 43 13.28 11.33 0.19
CA GLY A 43 11.86 11.38 -0.21
C GLY A 43 10.95 12.28 0.64
N GLU A 44 9.63 12.03 0.62
CA GLU A 44 8.61 12.82 1.34
C GLU A 44 8.81 12.83 2.87
N PHE A 45 9.56 11.86 3.42
CA PHE A 45 9.92 11.82 4.83
C PHE A 45 10.95 12.90 5.21
N ALA A 46 11.87 13.30 4.31
CA ALA A 46 12.69 14.49 4.55
C ALA A 46 11.81 15.74 4.62
N LEU A 47 10.76 15.80 3.80
CA LEU A 47 9.81 16.92 3.81
C LEU A 47 8.97 16.95 5.10
N ALA A 48 8.49 15.78 5.56
CA ALA A 48 7.75 15.64 6.80
C ALA A 48 8.62 15.89 8.05
N LEU A 49 9.87 15.38 8.08
CA LEU A 49 10.83 15.66 9.14
C LEU A 49 11.29 17.13 9.15
N ALA A 50 11.57 17.72 7.98
CA ALA A 50 11.95 19.12 7.88
C ALA A 50 10.83 20.04 8.39
N LYS A 51 9.56 19.68 8.13
CA LYS A 51 8.39 20.36 8.70
C LYS A 51 8.26 20.14 10.21
N ALA A 52 8.62 18.95 10.71
CA ALA A 52 8.52 18.60 12.12
C ALA A 52 9.60 19.23 13.03
N LYS A 53 10.73 19.70 12.47
CA LYS A 53 11.86 20.29 13.23
C LYS A 53 12.26 19.45 14.47
N PRO A 54 12.75 18.22 14.29
CA PRO A 54 13.23 17.41 15.42
C PRO A 54 14.51 18.00 16.02
N SER A 55 14.75 17.74 17.30
CA SER A 55 15.98 18.14 17.99
C SER A 55 17.19 17.37 17.45
N ALA A 56 18.36 17.99 17.51
CA ALA A 56 19.62 17.36 17.11
C ALA A 56 19.90 16.05 17.88
N ALA A 57 19.47 15.96 19.15
CA ALA A 57 19.58 14.76 19.97
C ALA A 57 18.74 13.58 19.42
N LEU A 58 17.50 13.85 18.98
CA LEU A 58 16.64 12.84 18.36
C LEU A 58 17.24 12.37 17.03
N MET A 59 17.77 13.28 16.21
CA MET A 59 18.44 12.92 14.96
C MET A 59 19.69 12.08 15.19
N GLN A 60 20.52 12.41 16.17
CA GLN A 60 21.70 11.60 16.50
C GLN A 60 21.32 10.21 17.03
N HIS A 61 20.24 10.09 17.80
CA HIS A 61 19.75 8.80 18.27
C HIS A 61 19.28 7.91 17.11
N LEU A 62 18.51 8.47 16.18
CA LEU A 62 18.03 7.77 14.99
C LEU A 62 19.17 7.36 14.04
N LEU A 63 20.14 8.23 13.82
CA LEU A 63 21.29 7.99 12.93
C LEU A 63 22.29 6.98 13.50
N ARG A 64 22.38 6.82 14.84
CA ARG A 64 23.27 5.85 15.48
C ARG A 64 22.81 4.40 15.32
N SER A 65 21.51 4.17 15.16
CA SER A 65 21.05 2.83 14.81
C SER A 65 21.14 2.68 13.29
N ARG A 66 22.17 1.97 12.81
CA ARG A 66 22.29 1.54 11.39
C ARG A 66 21.12 0.66 10.92
N VAL A 67 20.18 0.37 11.82
CA VAL A 67 18.94 -0.39 11.63
C VAL A 67 17.78 0.36 12.31
N ALA A 68 17.70 1.69 12.21
CA ALA A 68 16.49 2.42 12.58
C ALA A 68 15.37 1.99 11.63
N THR A 69 14.61 0.95 11.98
CA THR A 69 13.48 0.54 11.17
C THR A 69 12.46 1.67 11.16
N ARG A 70 11.81 1.91 10.02
CA ARG A 70 10.72 2.89 9.82
C ARG A 70 9.74 2.96 11.01
N LYS A 71 9.48 1.82 11.66
CA LYS A 71 8.69 1.65 12.89
C LYS A 71 9.18 2.49 14.09
N MET A 72 10.49 2.61 14.32
CA MET A 72 11.06 3.39 15.43
C MET A 72 10.97 4.89 15.16
N ILE A 73 11.15 5.32 13.91
CA ILE A 73 11.01 6.73 13.49
C ILE A 73 9.54 7.16 13.57
N ILE A 74 8.63 6.33 13.05
CA ILE A 74 7.19 6.58 13.11
C ILE A 74 6.68 6.57 14.56
N ALA A 75 7.13 5.62 15.39
CA ALA A 75 6.80 5.60 16.82
C ALA A 75 7.28 6.87 17.52
N ALA A 76 8.54 7.29 17.32
CA ALA A 76 9.08 8.49 17.94
C ALA A 76 8.34 9.78 17.53
N LEU A 77 7.96 9.90 16.25
CA LEU A 77 7.25 11.08 15.74
C LEU A 77 5.76 11.11 16.10
N SER A 78 5.14 9.93 16.26
CA SER A 78 3.74 9.80 16.71
C SER A 78 3.59 10.12 18.19
N THR A 79 4.54 9.71 19.05
CA THR A 79 4.56 10.03 20.49
C THR A 79 4.68 11.53 20.75
N GLN A 80 5.24 12.30 19.80
CA GLN A 80 5.34 13.76 19.87
C GLN A 80 4.14 14.50 19.25
N GLY A 81 3.11 13.80 18.77
CA GLY A 81 1.91 14.41 18.17
C GLY A 81 2.15 15.18 16.87
N ARG A 82 3.31 14.99 16.22
CA ARG A 82 3.76 15.76 15.04
C ARG A 82 3.38 15.14 13.71
N ILE A 83 2.94 13.87 13.70
CA ILE A 83 2.43 13.17 12.53
C ILE A 83 1.16 12.41 12.92
N SER A 84 0.04 12.67 12.25
CA SER A 84 -1.16 11.81 12.32
C SER A 84 -0.98 10.65 11.35
N HIS A 85 -0.42 9.53 11.81
CA HIS A 85 -0.28 8.31 11.02
C HIS A 85 -1.55 7.45 11.11
N THR A 86 -2.70 8.02 10.76
CA THR A 86 -3.92 7.23 10.58
C THR A 86 -3.84 6.50 9.25
N ILE A 87 -3.49 5.21 9.28
CA ILE A 87 -3.60 4.31 8.12
C ILE A 87 -5.05 4.41 7.60
N ASP A 88 -5.22 4.57 6.29
CA ASP A 88 -6.56 4.64 5.70
C ASP A 88 -7.36 3.38 6.08
N PRO A 89 -8.54 3.51 6.73
CA PRO A 89 -9.31 2.36 7.19
C PRO A 89 -9.72 1.41 6.06
N ARG A 90 -9.76 1.90 4.80
CA ARG A 90 -10.02 1.07 3.61
C ARG A 90 -8.88 0.09 3.33
N LEU A 91 -7.63 0.46 3.63
CA LEU A 91 -6.50 -0.47 3.52
C LEU A 91 -6.57 -1.58 4.56
N VAL A 92 -6.88 -1.21 5.81
CA VAL A 92 -7.07 -2.19 6.90
C VAL A 92 -8.20 -3.16 6.54
N GLN A 93 -9.30 -2.65 5.98
CA GLN A 93 -10.38 -3.49 5.48
C GLN A 93 -9.91 -4.39 4.33
N CYS A 94 -9.16 -3.86 3.37
CA CYS A 94 -8.64 -4.63 2.24
C CYS A 94 -7.70 -5.76 2.71
N GLN A 95 -6.82 -5.51 3.68
CA GLN A 95 -5.94 -6.53 4.24
C GLN A 95 -6.73 -7.67 4.88
N LYS A 96 -7.75 -7.35 5.70
CA LYS A 96 -8.64 -8.35 6.31
C LYS A 96 -9.38 -9.20 5.26
N LEU A 97 -9.74 -8.61 4.12
CA LEU A 97 -10.38 -9.37 3.03
C LEU A 97 -9.39 -10.36 2.40
N TRP A 98 -8.12 -9.96 2.22
CA TRP A 98 -7.08 -10.87 1.74
C TRP A 98 -6.77 -12.00 2.73
N GLU A 99 -6.73 -11.71 4.03
CA GLU A 99 -6.56 -12.74 5.07
C GLU A 99 -7.68 -13.77 5.03
N LYS A 100 -8.95 -13.35 4.84
CA LYS A 100 -10.09 -14.25 4.65
C LYS A 100 -9.96 -15.15 3.42
N LEU A 101 -9.24 -14.70 2.41
CA LEU A 101 -8.94 -15.45 1.19
C LEU A 101 -7.69 -16.34 1.35
N GLY A 102 -7.07 -16.37 2.53
CA GLY A 102 -5.85 -17.13 2.81
C GLY A 102 -4.57 -16.47 2.28
N VAL A 103 -4.62 -15.18 1.94
CA VAL A 103 -3.47 -14.41 1.44
C VAL A 103 -3.00 -13.46 2.54
N VAL A 104 -1.88 -13.80 3.18
CA VAL A 104 -1.27 -12.96 4.22
C VAL A 104 -0.43 -11.86 3.55
N LEU A 105 -0.77 -10.60 3.85
CA LEU A 105 -0.08 -9.44 3.31
C LEU A 105 0.67 -8.70 4.44
N ASP A 106 1.98 -8.93 4.53
CA ASP A 106 2.86 -8.21 5.45
C ASP A 106 3.46 -6.96 4.79
N CYS A 107 2.62 -5.97 4.50
CA CYS A 107 3.07 -4.78 3.76
C CYS A 107 2.49 -3.45 4.23
N MET A 108 1.57 -3.42 5.20
CA MET A 108 0.88 -2.18 5.58
C MET A 108 1.84 -1.08 6.01
N ASP A 109 2.90 -1.45 6.72
CA ASP A 109 3.91 -0.50 7.21
C ASP A 109 4.76 0.09 6.07
N ASN A 110 4.81 -0.57 4.92
CA ASN A 110 5.65 -0.18 3.80
C ASN A 110 4.89 0.55 2.69
N LEU A 111 3.60 0.28 2.51
CA LEU A 111 2.80 0.84 1.42
C LEU A 111 2.79 2.38 1.44
N VAL A 112 3.01 2.96 0.26
CA VAL A 112 2.88 4.40 0.02
C VAL A 112 1.48 4.63 -0.53
N MET A 113 0.72 5.48 0.14
CA MET A 113 -0.62 5.84 -0.33
C MET A 113 -0.54 6.84 -1.48
N PRO A 114 -1.29 6.61 -2.58
CA PRO A 114 -1.47 7.64 -3.60
C PRO A 114 -2.11 8.89 -3.02
N GLU A 115 -1.81 10.05 -3.61
CA GLU A 115 -2.76 11.15 -3.55
C GLU A 115 -4.07 10.68 -4.19
N ILE A 116 -5.17 10.73 -3.43
CA ILE A 116 -6.47 10.24 -3.86
C ILE A 116 -7.19 11.41 -4.55
N PRO A 117 -7.46 11.33 -5.87
CA PRO A 117 -8.18 12.40 -6.53
C PRO A 117 -9.58 12.57 -5.94
N SER A 118 -10.08 13.80 -5.93
CA SER A 118 -11.40 14.10 -5.37
C SER A 118 -12.48 13.25 -6.05
N GLY A 119 -13.37 12.66 -5.23
CA GLY A 119 -14.45 11.80 -5.70
C GLY A 119 -14.05 10.34 -5.95
N TRP A 120 -12.77 9.97 -5.86
CA TRP A 120 -12.33 8.58 -6.02
C TRP A 120 -12.50 7.79 -4.72
N ARG A 121 -13.24 6.68 -4.81
CA ARG A 121 -13.69 5.93 -3.62
C ARG A 121 -13.08 4.54 -3.50
N GLY A 122 -12.67 3.95 -4.61
CA GLY A 122 -12.15 2.59 -4.66
C GLY A 122 -10.68 2.54 -4.29
N ILE A 123 -10.32 1.65 -3.36
CA ILE A 123 -8.93 1.36 -2.98
C ILE A 123 -8.77 -0.14 -2.87
N ALA A 124 -7.68 -0.67 -3.41
CA ALA A 124 -7.31 -2.06 -3.25
C ALA A 124 -5.80 -2.22 -3.10
N ILE A 125 -5.41 -3.17 -2.25
CA ILE A 125 -4.04 -3.69 -2.19
C ILE A 125 -3.95 -4.79 -3.25
N ILE A 126 -3.00 -4.66 -4.16
CA ILE A 126 -2.74 -5.61 -5.23
C ILE A 126 -1.61 -6.54 -4.78
N PRO A 127 -1.88 -7.84 -4.53
CA PRO A 127 -0.88 -8.78 -4.05
C PRO A 127 0.08 -9.21 -5.17
N PRO A 128 1.24 -9.81 -4.83
CA PRO A 128 2.21 -10.31 -5.80
C PRO A 128 1.78 -11.68 -6.37
N LEU A 129 0.48 -11.86 -6.61
CA LEU A 129 -0.09 -13.05 -7.21
C LEU A 129 -0.19 -12.86 -8.73
N THR A 130 -0.17 -13.96 -9.48
CA THR A 130 -0.38 -13.95 -10.93
C THR A 130 -1.88 -13.79 -11.27
N ASN A 131 -2.22 -13.45 -12.51
CA ASN A 131 -3.60 -13.37 -12.98
C ASN A 131 -4.30 -14.72 -12.85
N GLU A 132 -3.60 -15.81 -13.16
CA GLU A 132 -4.12 -17.16 -13.04
C GLU A 132 -4.37 -17.57 -11.58
N ALA A 133 -3.45 -17.24 -10.68
CA ALA A 133 -3.63 -17.47 -9.24
C ALA A 133 -4.85 -16.69 -8.69
N LEU A 134 -5.04 -15.45 -9.12
CA LEU A 134 -6.20 -14.65 -8.74
C LEU A 134 -7.51 -15.22 -9.30
N LEU A 135 -7.52 -15.69 -10.54
CA LEU A 135 -8.71 -16.33 -11.10
C LEU A 135 -9.00 -17.68 -10.44
N ALA A 136 -7.99 -18.44 -10.06
CA ALA A 136 -8.17 -19.66 -9.27
C ALA A 136 -8.83 -19.36 -7.92
N LEU A 137 -8.49 -18.23 -7.27
CA LEU A 137 -9.22 -17.76 -6.08
C LEU A 137 -10.66 -17.39 -6.41
N CYS A 138 -10.89 -16.62 -7.47
CA CYS A 138 -12.23 -16.22 -7.88
C CYS A 138 -13.14 -17.43 -8.17
N LYS A 139 -12.62 -18.48 -8.84
CA LYS A 139 -13.35 -19.72 -9.15
C LYS A 139 -13.91 -20.44 -7.92
N LYS A 140 -13.35 -20.21 -6.74
CA LYS A 140 -13.86 -20.77 -5.48
C LYS A 140 -15.12 -20.07 -4.97
N HIS A 141 -15.43 -18.88 -5.50
CA HIS A 141 -16.49 -18.01 -4.98
C HIS A 141 -17.60 -17.75 -5.99
N PHE A 142 -17.30 -17.76 -7.29
CA PHE A 142 -18.30 -17.54 -8.33
C PHE A 142 -17.88 -18.19 -9.67
N PRO A 143 -18.84 -18.49 -10.57
CA PRO A 143 -18.55 -19.05 -11.89
C PRO A 143 -17.71 -18.11 -12.75
N ILE A 144 -16.76 -18.68 -13.48
CA ILE A 144 -15.84 -17.94 -14.34
C ILE A 144 -15.73 -18.61 -15.69
N TRP A 145 -15.71 -17.78 -16.73
CA TRP A 145 -15.32 -18.20 -18.06
C TRP A 145 -14.17 -17.33 -18.56
N SER A 146 -13.15 -17.98 -19.13
CA SER A 146 -12.05 -17.31 -19.82
C SER A 146 -11.89 -17.96 -21.18
N LYS A 147 -11.85 -17.16 -22.26
CA LYS A 147 -11.54 -17.66 -23.61
C LYS A 147 -10.06 -17.90 -23.83
N ARG A 148 -9.21 -17.39 -22.93
CA ARG A 148 -7.77 -17.31 -23.10
C ARG A 148 -7.09 -18.21 -22.07
N ASP A 149 -6.22 -19.08 -22.57
CA ASP A 149 -5.21 -19.76 -21.77
C ASP A 149 -3.99 -18.84 -21.60
N GLY A 150 -3.23 -19.01 -20.52
CA GLY A 150 -2.02 -18.24 -20.29
C GLY A 150 -2.30 -16.78 -20.00
N LEU A 151 -3.15 -16.49 -19.00
CA LEU A 151 -3.52 -15.11 -18.65
C LEU A 151 -2.37 -14.31 -18.03
N ASP A 152 -1.29 -15.00 -17.70
CA ASP A 152 -0.02 -14.41 -17.27
C ASP A 152 0.90 -14.05 -18.45
N ASN A 153 0.59 -14.53 -19.66
CA ASN A 153 1.34 -14.20 -20.89
C ASN A 153 0.83 -12.86 -21.46
N ILE A 154 1.19 -11.78 -20.79
CA ILE A 154 0.84 -10.41 -21.20
C ILE A 154 1.85 -9.91 -22.23
N LEU A 155 1.37 -9.52 -23.42
CA LEU A 155 2.21 -8.93 -24.47
C LEU A 155 2.69 -7.54 -24.08
N ARG A 156 1.77 -6.71 -23.61
CA ARG A 156 2.00 -5.33 -23.22
C ARG A 156 0.97 -4.91 -22.18
N GLU A 157 1.40 -4.17 -21.17
CA GLU A 157 0.53 -3.50 -20.23
C GLU A 157 1.16 -2.23 -19.68
N GLN A 158 0.36 -1.38 -19.03
CA GLN A 158 0.87 -0.23 -18.33
C GLN A 158 1.75 -0.66 -17.15
N ASN A 159 2.92 -0.04 -17.01
CA ASN A 159 3.87 -0.38 -15.97
C ASN A 159 3.23 -0.31 -14.58
N ARG A 160 3.50 -1.33 -13.77
CA ARG A 160 3.13 -1.43 -12.36
C ARG A 160 4.29 -1.97 -11.53
N PRO A 161 4.31 -1.74 -10.20
CA PRO A 161 5.26 -2.40 -9.31
C PRO A 161 5.13 -3.93 -9.41
N ARG A 162 6.27 -4.63 -9.35
CA ARG A 162 6.29 -6.11 -9.33
C ARG A 162 5.95 -6.70 -7.95
N CYS A 163 6.09 -5.90 -6.90
CA CYS A 163 5.74 -6.24 -5.52
C CYS A 163 4.30 -5.84 -5.20
N THR A 164 3.87 -6.03 -3.95
CA THR A 164 2.59 -5.52 -3.46
C THR A 164 2.50 -4.00 -3.58
N TYR A 165 1.38 -3.49 -4.08
CA TYR A 165 1.14 -2.05 -4.20
C TYR A 165 -0.32 -1.68 -3.97
N VAL A 166 -0.60 -0.38 -3.87
CA VAL A 166 -1.97 0.14 -3.74
C VAL A 166 -2.41 0.73 -5.08
N VAL A 167 -3.62 0.37 -5.49
CA VAL A 167 -4.34 1.04 -6.58
C VAL A 167 -5.55 1.77 -6.00
N VAL A 168 -5.80 2.97 -6.53
CA VAL A 168 -7.00 3.76 -6.26
C VAL A 168 -7.72 3.94 -7.58
N HIS A 169 -9.05 3.82 -7.57
CA HIS A 169 -9.91 4.00 -8.74
C HIS A 169 -11.16 4.79 -8.36
N ARG A 170 -11.86 5.36 -9.35
CA ARG A 170 -13.06 6.19 -9.13
C ARG A 170 -14.13 5.48 -8.28
N GLY A 171 -14.22 4.16 -8.41
CA GLY A 171 -15.24 3.33 -7.76
C GLY A 171 -16.44 3.12 -8.67
N GLY A 172 -17.61 2.86 -8.07
CA GLY A 172 -18.86 2.67 -8.82
C GLY A 172 -19.02 1.28 -9.43
N MET A 173 -20.28 0.87 -9.61
CA MET A 173 -20.62 -0.49 -10.06
C MET A 173 -20.28 -0.75 -11.53
N GLU A 174 -20.38 0.26 -12.40
CA GLU A 174 -20.06 0.15 -13.83
C GLU A 174 -18.75 0.90 -14.15
N PRO A 175 -18.15 0.75 -15.34
CA PRO A 175 -17.00 1.53 -15.77
C PRO A 175 -17.28 3.04 -15.75
N ASP A 176 -16.21 3.83 -15.76
CA ASP A 176 -16.29 5.28 -15.60
C ASP A 176 -17.08 5.90 -16.73
N LYS A 177 -18.15 6.62 -16.37
CA LYS A 177 -19.11 7.18 -17.34
C LYS A 177 -18.43 8.10 -18.37
N GLU A 178 -17.45 8.88 -17.92
CA GLU A 178 -16.66 9.81 -18.75
C GLU A 178 -15.69 9.12 -19.72
N HIS A 179 -15.47 7.81 -19.56
CA HIS A 179 -14.60 7.00 -20.39
C HIS A 179 -15.37 5.92 -21.16
N ARG A 180 -16.69 6.04 -21.23
CA ARG A 180 -17.50 5.18 -22.09
C ARG A 180 -17.20 5.43 -23.55
N ASN A 181 -17.37 4.39 -24.37
CA ASN A 181 -17.14 4.44 -25.81
C ASN A 181 -15.68 4.77 -26.21
N LYS A 182 -14.73 4.67 -25.27
CA LYS A 182 -13.30 4.73 -25.57
C LYS A 182 -12.77 3.33 -25.80
N SER A 183 -11.99 3.17 -26.86
CA SER A 183 -11.21 1.97 -27.10
C SER A 183 -9.96 1.94 -26.20
N HIS A 184 -9.23 0.83 -26.20
CA HIS A 184 -7.93 0.75 -25.53
C HIS A 184 -6.96 1.77 -26.13
N ASP A 185 -6.92 1.90 -27.46
CA ASP A 185 -5.97 2.79 -28.12
C ASP A 185 -6.31 4.25 -27.90
N ASP A 186 -7.59 4.62 -27.86
CA ASP A 186 -8.00 5.99 -27.48
C ASP A 186 -7.49 6.32 -26.07
N ALA A 187 -7.66 5.40 -25.12
CA ALA A 187 -7.20 5.59 -23.74
C ALA A 187 -5.69 5.81 -23.64
N VAL A 188 -4.91 5.00 -24.37
CA VAL A 188 -3.46 5.09 -24.38
C VAL A 188 -3.00 6.37 -25.06
N ASN A 189 -3.61 6.74 -26.18
CA ASN A 189 -3.28 7.97 -26.92
C ASN A 189 -3.60 9.24 -26.12
N GLU A 190 -4.64 9.19 -25.28
CA GLU A 190 -4.96 10.26 -24.33
C GLU A 190 -4.07 10.26 -23.06
N GLY A 191 -3.18 9.27 -22.91
CA GLY A 191 -2.30 9.15 -21.75
C GLY A 191 -3.03 8.75 -20.46
N LEU A 192 -4.20 8.11 -20.56
CA LEU A 192 -4.96 7.65 -19.41
C LEU A 192 -4.28 6.46 -18.74
N TYR A 193 -4.19 6.48 -17.41
CA TYR A 193 -3.89 5.30 -16.61
C TYR A 193 -5.19 4.65 -16.15
N PHE A 194 -5.33 3.36 -16.43
CA PHE A 194 -6.54 2.58 -16.12
C PHE A 194 -6.16 1.18 -15.68
N LEU A 195 -7.13 0.43 -15.14
CA LEU A 195 -6.87 -0.86 -14.53
C LEU A 195 -6.21 -1.84 -15.52
N THR A 196 -5.17 -2.52 -15.06
CA THR A 196 -4.64 -3.75 -15.64
C THR A 196 -5.62 -4.90 -15.44
N LEU A 197 -5.40 -6.03 -16.15
CA LEU A 197 -6.18 -7.25 -15.93
C LEU A 197 -6.09 -7.71 -14.46
N LYS A 198 -4.89 -7.70 -13.89
CA LYS A 198 -4.63 -8.07 -12.49
C LYS A 198 -5.47 -7.23 -11.53
N GLU A 199 -5.40 -5.92 -11.67
CA GLU A 199 -6.13 -4.98 -10.82
C GLU A 199 -7.64 -5.20 -10.93
N ARG A 200 -8.16 -5.40 -12.15
CA ARG A 200 -9.58 -5.63 -12.38
C ARG A 200 -10.09 -6.92 -11.73
N ILE A 201 -9.33 -8.02 -11.81
CA ILE A 201 -9.67 -9.29 -11.14
C ILE A 201 -9.61 -9.13 -9.62
N CYS A 202 -8.57 -8.48 -9.10
CA CYS A 202 -8.42 -8.22 -7.66
C CYS A 202 -9.63 -7.45 -7.09
N ILE A 203 -10.01 -6.33 -7.73
CA ILE A 203 -11.13 -5.54 -7.23
C ILE A 203 -12.45 -6.29 -7.34
N GLU A 204 -12.64 -7.16 -8.36
CA GLU A 204 -13.82 -8.03 -8.46
C GLU A 204 -13.95 -8.91 -7.23
N LEU A 205 -12.89 -9.68 -6.95
CA LEU A 205 -12.88 -10.64 -5.87
C LEU A 205 -13.14 -9.95 -4.54
N LEU A 206 -12.39 -8.87 -4.25
CA LEU A 206 -12.54 -8.13 -3.00
C LEU A 206 -13.94 -7.54 -2.84
N HIS A 207 -14.53 -7.03 -3.93
CA HIS A 207 -15.89 -6.48 -3.91
C HIS A 207 -16.94 -7.57 -3.67
N PHE A 208 -16.80 -8.72 -4.33
CA PHE A 208 -17.69 -9.85 -4.14
C PHE A 208 -17.61 -10.39 -2.72
N ILE A 209 -16.42 -10.60 -2.15
CA ILE A 209 -16.26 -11.05 -0.76
C ILE A 209 -16.87 -10.03 0.22
N LYS A 210 -16.77 -8.74 -0.08
CA LYS A 210 -17.31 -7.68 0.78
C LYS A 210 -18.84 -7.57 0.70
N THR A 211 -19.44 -7.82 -0.46
CA THR A 211 -20.83 -7.41 -0.73
C THR A 211 -21.76 -8.50 -1.27
N GLY A 212 -21.20 -9.62 -1.74
CA GLY A 212 -21.92 -10.64 -2.50
C GLY A 212 -22.38 -10.18 -3.89
N LYS A 213 -21.88 -9.03 -4.38
CA LYS A 213 -22.27 -8.44 -5.67
C LYS A 213 -21.08 -8.37 -6.62
N HIS A 214 -21.39 -8.31 -7.91
CA HIS A 214 -20.41 -8.17 -8.99
C HIS A 214 -20.38 -6.76 -9.55
N PHE A 215 -19.24 -6.35 -10.10
CA PHE A 215 -19.17 -5.15 -10.94
C PHE A 215 -19.73 -5.42 -12.34
N ASP A 216 -19.99 -4.35 -13.09
CA ASP A 216 -20.25 -4.39 -14.54
C ASP A 216 -21.52 -5.18 -14.90
N VAL A 217 -22.56 -5.10 -14.07
CA VAL A 217 -23.75 -5.96 -14.15
C VAL A 217 -24.79 -5.51 -15.16
N LYS A 218 -24.68 -4.27 -15.69
CA LYS A 218 -25.62 -3.72 -16.68
C LYS A 218 -25.23 -4.04 -18.12
N GLY A 219 -24.43 -5.09 -18.33
CA GLY A 219 -23.89 -5.43 -19.64
C GLY A 219 -22.83 -4.44 -20.14
N THR A 220 -22.25 -3.64 -19.25
CA THR A 220 -21.07 -2.84 -19.56
C THR A 220 -19.83 -3.69 -19.41
N MET A 221 -18.80 -3.48 -20.22
CA MET A 221 -17.53 -4.20 -20.06
C MET A 221 -16.42 -3.24 -19.64
N THR A 222 -15.59 -3.66 -18.68
CA THR A 222 -14.36 -2.93 -18.36
C THR A 222 -13.27 -3.36 -19.34
N VAL A 223 -12.78 -2.42 -20.15
CA VAL A 223 -11.55 -2.63 -20.95
C VAL A 223 -10.34 -2.35 -20.04
N THR A 224 -9.36 -3.25 -20.05
CA THR A 224 -8.15 -3.17 -19.22
C THR A 224 -6.94 -2.78 -20.05
N SER A 225 -5.89 -2.30 -19.39
CA SER A 225 -4.66 -1.87 -20.06
C SER A 225 -3.75 -3.02 -20.48
N SER A 226 -4.14 -4.27 -20.22
CA SER A 226 -3.33 -5.45 -20.50
C SER A 226 -3.73 -6.04 -21.86
N LEU A 227 -2.73 -6.38 -22.67
CA LEU A 227 -2.90 -7.01 -23.98
C LEU A 227 -2.52 -8.49 -23.94
N THR A 228 -3.36 -9.30 -24.58
CA THR A 228 -3.07 -10.70 -24.87
C THR A 228 -1.86 -10.83 -25.81
N MET A 229 -1.24 -12.02 -25.86
CA MET A 229 -0.22 -12.34 -26.88
C MET A 229 -0.68 -12.11 -28.33
N GLY A 230 -1.98 -12.21 -28.59
CA GLY A 230 -2.57 -11.93 -29.90
C GLY A 230 -2.76 -10.44 -30.20
N GLY A 231 -2.44 -9.55 -29.27
CA GLY A 231 -2.59 -8.11 -29.41
C GLY A 231 -3.97 -7.55 -29.01
N ASP A 232 -4.94 -8.41 -28.67
CA ASP A 232 -6.25 -7.96 -28.17
C ASP A 232 -6.14 -7.43 -26.74
N ALA A 233 -6.88 -6.36 -26.40
CA ALA A 233 -7.03 -5.86 -25.04
C ALA A 233 -7.98 -6.75 -24.24
N PHE A 234 -7.64 -7.04 -22.98
CA PHE A 234 -8.56 -7.78 -22.12
C PHE A 234 -9.78 -6.95 -21.77
N ASN A 235 -10.97 -7.54 -21.91
CA ASN A 235 -12.21 -7.02 -21.38
C ASN A 235 -12.77 -7.95 -20.30
N VAL A 236 -13.35 -7.35 -19.27
CA VAL A 236 -13.76 -8.07 -18.05
C VAL A 236 -15.09 -7.54 -17.58
N TYR A 237 -16.02 -8.45 -17.27
CA TYR A 237 -17.37 -8.10 -16.83
C TYR A 237 -18.10 -9.28 -16.20
N TRP A 238 -19.19 -8.98 -15.50
CA TRP A 238 -20.16 -9.98 -15.08
C TRP A 238 -21.30 -10.08 -16.09
N SER A 239 -21.51 -11.27 -16.66
CA SER A 239 -22.71 -11.53 -17.46
C SER A 239 -23.85 -11.96 -16.56
N SER A 240 -24.85 -11.08 -16.38
CA SER A 240 -26.07 -11.41 -15.65
C SER A 240 -26.93 -12.46 -16.37
N HIS A 241 -26.80 -12.58 -17.69
CA HIS A 241 -27.54 -13.56 -18.49
C HIS A 241 -27.11 -15.00 -18.19
N ILE A 242 -25.79 -15.25 -18.11
CA ILE A 242 -25.24 -16.59 -17.85
C ILE A 242 -24.62 -16.72 -16.45
N GLN A 243 -24.82 -15.73 -15.58
CA GLN A 243 -24.31 -15.65 -14.21
C GLN A 243 -22.83 -16.04 -14.08
N THR A 244 -22.00 -15.44 -14.92
CA THR A 244 -20.58 -15.81 -15.04
C THR A 244 -19.72 -14.57 -15.15
N PHE A 245 -18.59 -14.57 -14.42
CA PHE A 245 -17.54 -13.58 -14.56
C PHE A 245 -16.69 -13.93 -15.79
N ILE A 246 -16.67 -13.03 -16.76
CA ILE A 246 -16.08 -13.25 -18.08
C ILE A 246 -14.77 -12.47 -18.18
N VAL A 247 -13.73 -13.17 -18.63
CA VAL A 247 -12.46 -12.59 -19.09
C VAL A 247 -12.28 -12.96 -20.56
N ASP A 248 -12.31 -11.97 -21.45
CA ASP A 248 -12.13 -12.18 -22.89
C ASP A 248 -11.19 -11.12 -23.48
N GLY A 249 -10.93 -11.19 -24.79
CA GLY A 249 -10.19 -10.17 -25.53
C GLY A 249 -11.09 -9.43 -26.51
N CYS A 250 -10.87 -8.13 -26.65
CA CYS A 250 -11.39 -7.30 -27.73
C CYS A 250 -10.25 -6.61 -28.48
N ARG A 251 -10.44 -6.35 -29.77
CA ARG A 251 -9.45 -5.58 -30.55
C ARG A 251 -9.22 -4.22 -29.90
N THR A 252 -7.99 -3.74 -29.91
CA THR A 252 -7.59 -2.52 -29.19
C THR A 252 -8.27 -1.25 -29.70
N VAL A 253 -8.66 -1.25 -30.97
CA VAL A 253 -9.38 -0.16 -31.65
C VAL A 253 -10.90 -0.24 -31.47
N THR A 254 -11.43 -1.33 -30.93
CA THR A 254 -12.88 -1.50 -30.80
C THR A 254 -13.39 -0.75 -29.58
N SER A 255 -14.35 0.15 -29.81
CA SER A 255 -15.16 0.76 -28.78
C SER A 255 -16.61 0.32 -28.92
N TYR A 256 -17.27 0.16 -27.77
CA TYR A 256 -18.71 -0.02 -27.69
C TYR A 256 -19.27 1.04 -26.76
N SER A 257 -20.49 1.52 -27.04
CA SER A 257 -21.14 2.56 -26.24
C SER A 257 -21.36 2.15 -24.78
N THR A 258 -21.43 0.84 -24.51
CA THR A 258 -21.56 0.26 -23.17
C THR A 258 -20.22 -0.08 -22.53
N ASN A 259 -19.13 -0.13 -23.29
CA ASN A 259 -17.80 -0.41 -22.75
C ASN A 259 -17.18 0.85 -22.21
N GLY A 260 -16.32 0.68 -21.20
CA GLY A 260 -15.56 1.79 -20.66
C GLY A 260 -14.36 1.33 -19.89
N LEU A 261 -13.60 2.33 -19.46
CA LEU A 261 -12.39 2.15 -18.69
C LEU A 261 -12.69 2.41 -17.22
N ARG A 262 -11.84 1.88 -16.35
CA ARG A 262 -11.78 2.28 -14.95
C ARG A 262 -10.44 2.97 -14.73
N GLN A 263 -10.46 4.29 -14.68
CA GLN A 263 -9.29 5.11 -14.44
C GLN A 263 -8.69 4.73 -13.08
N ALA A 264 -7.37 4.66 -13.05
CA ALA A 264 -6.62 4.16 -11.92
C ALA A 264 -5.37 5.00 -11.68
N VAL A 265 -5.03 5.19 -10.42
CA VAL A 265 -3.74 5.72 -9.98
C VAL A 265 -3.13 4.70 -9.01
N PHE A 266 -1.81 4.53 -9.09
CA PHE A 266 -1.11 3.52 -8.31
C PHE A 266 0.21 4.08 -7.79
N PHE A 267 0.61 3.62 -6.61
CA PHE A 267 1.90 3.95 -6.00
C PHE A 267 2.55 2.65 -5.51
N GLY A 268 3.80 2.44 -5.88
CA GLY A 268 4.59 1.28 -5.48
C GLY A 268 5.52 1.57 -4.32
N LEU A 269 5.97 0.49 -3.66
CA LEU A 269 7.21 0.54 -2.90
C LEU A 269 8.33 0.90 -3.89
N LYS A 270 9.09 1.99 -3.63
CA LYS A 270 10.38 2.13 -4.33
C LYS A 270 11.20 0.88 -4.00
N PRO A 271 11.85 0.23 -4.98
CA PRO A 271 12.85 -0.77 -4.63
C PRO A 271 13.88 -0.08 -3.74
N TYR A 272 14.17 -0.69 -2.59
CA TYR A 272 15.39 -0.38 -1.85
C TYR A 272 16.54 -0.53 -2.86
N ARG A 273 17.19 0.59 -3.18
CA ARG A 273 18.49 0.57 -3.88
C ARG A 273 19.58 0.29 -2.87
#